data_AF-A0A2H6JRP2-F1
#
_entry.id   AF-A0A2H6JRP2-F1
#
_cell.length_a   1.000
_cell.length_b   1.000
_cell.length_c   1.000
_cell.angle_alpha   90.00
_cell.angle_beta   90.00
_cell.angle_gamma   90.00
#
_symmetry.space_group_name_H-M   'P 1'
#
loop_
_entity.id
_entity.type
_entity.pdbx_description
1 polymer ?
#
loop_
_entity_poly.entity_id
_entity_poly.type
_entity_poly.pdbx_seq_one_letter_code
_entity_poly.pdbx_strand_id
1 'polypeptide(L)'
;MKKKWVSWSGKTVLALIFIVSCNIPSAWAAAPWHWAFAMKQDLLQDSMNMPTALFIDKGKEHYYVVDSGKNRLLSFNRQGELLNILNAGKSLDVPYDMVRTGDGMIWVVEKGRNSLTSIDLQSRKVTRATLHYDGRLIYPDRLEYVGGLFYVLDKVTGDIISYTKALKPRQRYSCDKCSRGFVDFRIYGQTLWALDRQQKTVYRFDLGGALDGTISLGNFVSFPVSLAVGPSGYLYILDRHKRDIAVYDKSGIFKYHFLRHGFSRGELDYPIEIRFDPWGGLCVVDEGNSRVEVFRR
;
A
#
# COMPACT_ATOMS: atom_id res chain seq x y z
N MET A 1 8.40 -86.80 30.07
CA MET A 1 9.87 -86.75 30.03
C MET A 1 10.34 -85.55 29.20
N LYS A 2 11.15 -84.69 29.83
CA LYS A 2 12.10 -83.70 29.30
C LYS A 2 11.64 -82.68 28.22
N LYS A 3 11.24 -81.49 28.70
CA LYS A 3 11.41 -80.20 27.99
C LYS A 3 12.91 -79.96 27.76
N LYS A 4 13.35 -79.78 26.52
CA LYS A 4 14.68 -79.23 26.20
C LYS A 4 14.55 -77.73 25.98
N TRP A 5 15.19 -76.97 26.86
CA TRP A 5 15.42 -75.54 26.70
C TRP A 5 16.60 -75.34 25.76
N VAL A 6 16.42 -74.53 24.73
CA VAL A 6 17.52 -73.97 23.94
C VAL A 6 17.66 -72.52 24.37
N SER A 7 18.75 -72.21 25.08
CA SER A 7 19.13 -70.86 25.44
C SER A 7 19.82 -70.20 24.25
N TRP A 8 19.28 -69.09 23.75
CA TRP A 8 20.01 -68.15 22.90
C TRP A 8 20.28 -66.88 23.70
N SER A 9 21.54 -66.68 24.07
CA SER A 9 22.08 -65.42 24.58
C SER A 9 22.33 -64.49 23.39
N GLY A 10 21.32 -63.74 22.97
CA GLY A 10 21.42 -62.70 21.95
C GLY A 10 21.56 -61.33 22.62
N LYS A 11 22.74 -60.73 22.49
CA LYS A 11 23.08 -59.39 22.97
C LYS A 11 22.04 -58.36 22.52
N THR A 12 21.44 -57.64 23.46
CA THR A 12 20.66 -56.43 23.18
C THR A 12 21.61 -55.35 22.66
N VAL A 13 21.68 -55.18 21.35
CA VAL A 13 22.21 -53.96 20.76
C VAL A 13 21.12 -52.91 20.92
N LEU A 14 21.26 -52.00 21.89
CA LEU A 14 20.50 -50.77 21.89
C LEU A 14 20.89 -50.00 20.62
N ALA A 15 20.06 -50.09 19.59
CA ALA A 15 20.06 -49.10 18.53
C ALA A 15 19.60 -47.78 19.16
N LEU A 16 20.55 -46.89 19.49
CA LEU A 16 20.23 -45.48 19.68
C LEU A 16 19.69 -44.98 18.33
N ILE A 17 18.37 -44.95 18.20
CA ILE A 17 17.71 -44.17 17.17
C ILE A 17 17.98 -42.72 17.55
N PHE A 18 19.04 -42.14 16.96
CA PHE A 18 19.13 -40.70 16.85
C PHE A 18 17.95 -40.27 15.97
N ILE A 19 16.83 -39.93 16.61
CA ILE A 19 15.82 -39.10 15.97
C ILE A 19 16.51 -37.76 15.79
N VAL A 20 17.16 -37.58 14.63
CA VAL A 20 17.40 -36.25 14.11
C VAL A 20 16.00 -35.70 13.88
N SER A 21 15.46 -35.03 14.89
CA SER A 21 14.32 -34.16 14.72
C SER A 21 14.80 -33.10 13.74
N CYS A 22 14.55 -33.36 12.46
CA CYS A 22 14.59 -32.34 11.44
C CYS A 22 13.52 -31.34 11.85
N ASN A 23 13.92 -30.33 12.63
CA ASN A 23 13.16 -29.10 12.76
C ASN A 23 13.21 -28.46 11.38
N ILE A 24 12.40 -28.98 10.47
CA ILE A 24 11.94 -28.24 9.31
C ILE A 24 11.18 -27.08 9.94
N PRO A 25 11.66 -25.83 9.88
CA PRO A 25 10.82 -24.71 10.25
C PRO A 25 9.60 -24.85 9.34
N SER A 26 8.42 -25.05 9.92
CA SER A 26 7.18 -25.15 9.16
C SER A 26 7.11 -23.92 8.26
N ALA A 27 7.38 -24.11 6.96
CA ALA A 27 7.46 -23.06 5.95
C ALA A 27 6.11 -22.39 5.65
N TRP A 28 5.11 -22.60 6.52
CA TRP A 28 3.74 -22.16 6.37
C TRP A 28 3.15 -21.91 7.75
N ALA A 29 3.71 -20.97 8.51
CA ALA A 29 2.85 -20.25 9.44
C ALA A 29 1.81 -19.53 8.57
N ALA A 30 0.52 -19.80 8.78
CA ALA A 30 -0.53 -19.05 8.13
C ALA A 30 -0.26 -17.56 8.36
N ALA A 31 -0.37 -16.76 7.30
CA ALA A 31 -0.14 -15.32 7.42
C ALA A 31 -1.05 -14.77 8.54
N PRO A 32 -0.53 -13.91 9.43
CA PRO A 32 -1.24 -13.49 10.63
C PRO A 32 -2.33 -12.47 10.32
N TRP A 33 -2.86 -12.44 9.10
CA TRP A 33 -3.82 -11.44 8.65
C TRP A 33 -5.19 -12.06 8.47
N HIS A 34 -6.16 -11.53 9.18
CA HIS A 34 -7.55 -11.92 9.12
C HIS A 34 -8.37 -10.78 8.54
N TRP A 35 -9.32 -11.13 7.66
CA TRP A 35 -10.28 -10.17 7.13
C TRP A 35 -11.10 -9.58 8.30
N ALA A 36 -11.23 -8.25 8.33
CA ALA A 36 -11.99 -7.55 9.36
C ALA A 36 -13.31 -7.01 8.82
N PHE A 37 -13.25 -6.15 7.81
CA PHE A 37 -14.41 -5.56 7.14
C PHE A 37 -14.02 -5.03 5.77
N ALA A 38 -15.01 -4.61 4.98
CA ALA A 38 -14.81 -3.92 3.72
C ALA A 38 -15.54 -2.57 3.75
N MET A 39 -14.88 -1.50 3.28
CA MET A 39 -15.55 -0.25 2.94
C MET A 39 -16.11 -0.40 1.52
N LYS A 40 -17.43 -0.35 1.42
CA LYS A 40 -18.18 -0.51 0.17
C LYS A 40 -19.51 0.24 0.25
N GLN A 41 -20.13 0.47 -0.90
CA GLN A 41 -21.46 1.04 -0.99
C GLN A 41 -22.37 0.02 -1.69
N ASP A 42 -23.24 -0.65 -0.93
CA ASP A 42 -23.95 -1.86 -1.36
C ASP A 42 -25.23 -1.63 -2.17
N LEU A 43 -25.51 -0.38 -2.56
CA LEU A 43 -26.65 -0.04 -3.39
C LEU A 43 -26.22 -0.13 -4.87
N LEU A 44 -26.89 -0.96 -5.68
CA LEU A 44 -26.52 -1.26 -7.07
C LEU A 44 -26.29 -0.01 -7.95
N GLN A 45 -27.00 1.09 -7.72
CA GLN A 45 -26.80 2.35 -8.46
C GLN A 45 -25.67 3.22 -7.88
N ASP A 46 -25.29 2.97 -6.63
CA ASP A 46 -24.47 3.86 -5.82
C ASP A 46 -23.13 3.26 -5.38
N SER A 47 -22.82 2.02 -5.76
CA SER A 47 -21.50 1.40 -5.57
C SER A 47 -20.34 2.30 -5.99
N MET A 48 -19.21 2.18 -5.30
CA MET A 48 -17.95 2.73 -5.79
C MET A 48 -17.67 2.18 -7.20
N ASN A 49 -16.98 2.98 -8.01
CA ASN A 49 -16.56 2.60 -9.35
C ASN A 49 -15.12 3.07 -9.56
N MET A 50 -14.18 2.14 -9.67
CA MET A 50 -12.75 2.45 -9.76
C MET A 50 -12.28 3.25 -8.54
N PRO A 51 -12.36 2.70 -7.31
CA PRO A 51 -11.72 3.32 -6.17
C PRO A 51 -10.20 3.29 -6.37
N THR A 52 -9.52 4.44 -6.23
CA THR A 52 -8.09 4.55 -6.61
C THR A 52 -7.12 4.89 -5.49
N ALA A 53 -7.64 5.47 -4.41
CA ALA A 53 -6.82 5.80 -3.28
C ALA A 53 -7.58 5.77 -1.95
N LEU A 54 -6.81 5.59 -0.87
CA LEU A 54 -7.25 5.67 0.51
C LEU A 54 -6.39 6.66 1.30
N PHE A 55 -7.04 7.65 1.90
CA PHE A 55 -6.46 8.52 2.92
C PHE A 55 -7.08 8.21 4.29
N ILE A 56 -6.26 8.21 5.34
CA ILE A 56 -6.72 7.96 6.72
C ILE A 56 -6.48 9.21 7.56
N ASP A 57 -7.57 9.80 8.04
CA ASP A 57 -7.53 10.94 8.96
C ASP A 57 -7.53 10.42 10.40
N LYS A 58 -6.34 10.28 10.98
CA LYS A 58 -6.17 9.84 12.37
C LYS A 58 -6.91 10.74 13.36
N GLY A 59 -6.96 12.05 13.11
CA GLY A 59 -7.56 13.02 14.04
C GLY A 59 -9.07 12.95 14.07
N LYS A 60 -9.70 12.63 12.94
CA LYS A 60 -11.16 12.42 12.84
C LYS A 60 -11.60 10.97 13.00
N GLU A 61 -10.64 10.06 13.03
CA GLU A 61 -10.89 8.62 12.96
C GLU A 61 -11.71 8.16 11.75
N HIS A 62 -11.46 8.80 10.60
CA HIS A 62 -12.17 8.51 9.36
C HIS A 62 -11.22 7.97 8.28
N TYR A 63 -11.77 7.11 7.44
CA TYR A 63 -11.19 6.76 6.15
C TYR A 63 -11.80 7.66 5.07
N TYR A 64 -11.02 7.98 4.05
CA TYR A 64 -11.45 8.69 2.85
C TYR A 64 -11.04 7.89 1.62
N VAL A 65 -11.99 7.56 0.76
CA VAL A 65 -11.76 6.81 -0.47
C VAL A 65 -12.00 7.71 -1.68
N VAL A 66 -11.08 7.69 -2.63
CA VAL A 66 -11.23 8.36 -3.91
C VAL A 66 -11.95 7.40 -4.87
N ASP A 67 -13.13 7.79 -5.34
CA ASP A 67 -13.97 7.02 -6.28
C ASP A 67 -13.91 7.71 -7.65
N SER A 68 -12.86 7.37 -8.42
CA SER A 68 -12.52 8.05 -9.66
C SER A 68 -13.58 7.90 -10.73
N GLY A 69 -14.17 6.71 -10.87
CA GLY A 69 -15.17 6.42 -11.90
C GLY A 69 -16.47 7.19 -11.69
N LYS A 70 -16.70 7.72 -10.48
CA LYS A 70 -17.83 8.60 -10.16
C LYS A 70 -17.44 10.04 -9.80
N ASN A 71 -16.18 10.43 -10.00
CA ASN A 71 -15.67 11.78 -9.72
C ASN A 71 -16.07 12.31 -8.33
N ARG A 72 -15.91 11.47 -7.30
CA ARG A 72 -16.31 11.80 -5.92
C ARG A 72 -15.33 11.23 -4.89
N LEU A 73 -15.41 11.75 -3.68
CA LEU A 73 -14.71 11.26 -2.50
C LEU A 73 -15.75 10.73 -1.52
N LEU A 74 -15.48 9.59 -0.89
CA LEU A 74 -16.31 9.01 0.16
C LEU A 74 -15.55 9.07 1.47
N SER A 75 -16.27 9.20 2.58
CA SER A 75 -15.68 9.07 3.91
C SER A 75 -16.40 8.01 4.72
N PHE A 76 -15.67 7.25 5.52
CA PHE A 76 -16.17 6.14 6.31
C PHE A 76 -15.67 6.24 7.76
N ASN A 77 -16.43 5.68 8.70
CA ASN A 77 -15.99 5.54 10.09
C ASN A 77 -15.06 4.31 10.28
N ARG A 78 -14.62 4.07 11.52
CA ARG A 78 -13.72 2.96 11.90
C ARG A 78 -14.29 1.56 11.67
N GLN A 79 -15.60 1.45 11.48
CA GLN A 79 -16.32 0.21 11.22
C GLN A 79 -16.54 -0.01 9.71
N GLY A 80 -16.15 0.95 8.88
CA GLY A 80 -16.32 0.91 7.43
C GLY A 80 -17.70 1.35 6.95
N GLU A 81 -18.48 2.01 7.81
CA GLU A 81 -19.80 2.54 7.47
C GLU A 81 -19.64 3.91 6.78
N LEU A 82 -20.39 4.12 5.71
CA LEU A 82 -20.35 5.36 4.94
C LEU A 82 -20.89 6.54 5.75
N LEU A 83 -20.12 7.61 5.83
CA LEU A 83 -20.48 8.85 6.54
C LEU A 83 -20.93 9.97 5.59
N ASN A 84 -20.18 10.19 4.52
CA ASN A 84 -20.44 11.31 3.61
C ASN A 84 -19.86 11.06 2.21
N ILE A 85 -20.47 11.70 1.22
CA ILE A 85 -20.01 11.75 -0.17
C ILE A 85 -19.76 13.20 -0.57
N LEU A 86 -18.57 13.49 -1.08
CA LEU A 86 -18.17 14.80 -1.57
C LEU A 86 -17.91 14.74 -3.08
N ASN A 87 -18.73 15.43 -3.86
CA ASN A 87 -18.56 15.58 -5.32
C ASN A 87 -17.98 16.95 -5.72
N ALA A 88 -17.67 17.80 -4.73
CA ALA A 88 -17.23 19.18 -4.89
C ALA A 88 -18.07 19.99 -5.91
N GLY A 89 -19.40 19.78 -5.95
CA GLY A 89 -20.27 20.46 -6.92
C GLY A 89 -20.06 20.02 -8.37
N LYS A 90 -19.71 18.74 -8.60
CA LYS A 90 -19.32 18.17 -9.90
C LYS A 90 -18.04 18.77 -10.49
N SER A 91 -17.20 19.37 -9.63
CA SER A 91 -15.98 20.05 -10.06
C SER A 91 -14.77 19.11 -10.15
N LEU A 92 -14.86 17.88 -9.63
CA LEU A 92 -13.82 16.86 -9.76
C LEU A 92 -13.84 16.18 -11.14
N ASP A 93 -12.67 15.76 -11.62
CA ASP A 93 -12.49 15.05 -12.89
C ASP A 93 -11.34 14.06 -12.83
N VAL A 94 -11.73 12.78 -12.79
CA VAL A 94 -10.88 11.62 -12.55
C VAL A 94 -9.94 11.89 -11.36
N PRO A 95 -10.50 12.19 -10.15
CA PRO A 95 -9.68 12.31 -8.95
C PRO A 95 -8.98 10.97 -8.73
N TYR A 96 -7.70 10.94 -8.37
CA TYR A 96 -6.92 9.70 -8.34
C TYR A 96 -6.26 9.43 -6.99
N ASP A 97 -5.76 10.46 -6.33
CA ASP A 97 -5.18 10.37 -4.98
C ASP A 97 -5.56 11.62 -4.18
N MET A 98 -5.52 11.54 -2.86
CA MET A 98 -5.86 12.67 -2.00
C MET A 98 -5.11 12.68 -0.67
N VAL A 99 -4.94 13.88 -0.13
CA VAL A 99 -4.48 14.10 1.24
C VAL A 99 -5.30 15.21 1.88
N ARG A 100 -5.26 15.27 3.22
CA ARG A 100 -5.82 16.39 3.97
C ARG A 100 -4.72 17.11 4.75
N THR A 101 -4.75 18.43 4.70
CA THR A 101 -3.79 19.27 5.44
C THR A 101 -4.40 19.75 6.77
N GLY A 102 -3.55 20.14 7.73
CA GLY A 102 -3.97 20.47 9.10
C GLY A 102 -4.89 21.70 9.23
N ASP A 103 -4.91 22.55 8.21
CA ASP A 103 -5.85 23.68 8.06
C ASP A 103 -7.24 23.25 7.54
N GLY A 104 -7.45 21.95 7.34
CA GLY A 104 -8.73 21.39 6.94
C GLY A 104 -8.98 21.30 5.44
N MET A 105 -8.03 21.73 4.60
CA MET A 105 -8.13 21.61 3.14
C MET A 105 -7.98 20.14 2.70
N ILE A 106 -8.78 19.74 1.72
CA ILE A 106 -8.56 18.50 0.97
C ILE A 106 -7.78 18.85 -0.29
N TRP A 107 -6.74 18.07 -0.57
CA TRP A 107 -5.94 18.19 -1.78
C TRP A 107 -6.08 16.90 -2.58
N VAL A 108 -6.37 17.03 -3.88
CA VAL A 108 -6.73 15.92 -4.76
C VAL A 108 -5.87 15.98 -6.01
N VAL A 109 -5.23 14.86 -6.35
CA VAL A 109 -4.65 14.66 -7.68
C VAL A 109 -5.79 14.40 -8.65
N GLU A 110 -5.91 15.21 -9.71
CA GLU A 110 -6.90 15.02 -10.77
C GLU A 110 -6.22 14.61 -12.08
N LYS A 111 -6.44 13.37 -12.52
CA LYS A 111 -5.86 12.85 -13.76
C LYS A 111 -6.53 13.41 -15.01
N GLY A 112 -7.83 13.71 -14.95
CA GLY A 112 -8.58 14.25 -16.09
C GLY A 112 -8.08 15.62 -16.53
N ARG A 113 -7.54 16.40 -15.59
CA ARG A 113 -7.07 17.78 -15.83
C ARG A 113 -5.58 18.01 -15.62
N ASN A 114 -4.85 16.99 -15.20
CA ASN A 114 -3.45 17.10 -14.84
C ASN A 114 -3.20 18.19 -13.78
N SER A 115 -3.92 18.12 -12.66
CA SER A 115 -3.85 19.15 -11.62
C SER A 115 -3.74 18.57 -10.22
N LEU A 116 -3.22 19.40 -9.33
CA LEU A 116 -3.40 19.27 -7.90
C LEU A 116 -4.46 20.29 -7.47
N THR A 117 -5.59 19.79 -6.97
CA THR A 117 -6.79 20.58 -6.68
C THR A 117 -7.03 20.65 -5.19
N SER A 118 -7.14 21.86 -4.67
CA SER A 118 -7.47 22.14 -3.28
C SER A 118 -8.95 22.46 -3.13
N ILE A 119 -9.55 21.90 -2.08
CA ILE A 119 -10.95 22.09 -1.70
C ILE A 119 -10.96 22.55 -0.24
N ASP A 120 -11.45 23.77 -0.03
CA ASP A 120 -11.75 24.28 1.30
C ASP A 120 -13.13 23.78 1.72
N LEU A 121 -13.19 23.01 2.80
CA LEU A 121 -14.46 22.46 3.30
C LEU A 121 -15.36 23.51 3.96
N GLN A 122 -14.81 24.61 4.47
CA GLN A 122 -15.57 25.67 5.12
C GLN A 122 -16.17 26.61 4.08
N SER A 123 -15.34 27.17 3.20
CA SER A 123 -15.79 28.12 2.18
C SER A 123 -16.35 27.44 0.92
N ARG A 124 -16.18 26.12 0.79
CA ARG A 124 -16.49 25.33 -0.43
C ARG A 124 -15.72 25.80 -1.68
N LYS A 125 -14.68 26.61 -1.50
CA LYS A 125 -13.84 27.09 -2.59
C LYS A 125 -12.99 25.95 -3.15
N VAL A 126 -12.99 25.82 -4.47
CA VAL A 126 -12.15 24.87 -5.21
C VAL A 126 -11.11 25.65 -6.02
N THR A 127 -9.83 25.36 -5.81
CA THR A 127 -8.72 26.00 -6.54
C THR A 127 -7.83 24.93 -7.15
N ARG A 128 -7.50 25.08 -8.43
CA ARG A 128 -6.70 24.11 -9.18
C ARG A 128 -5.33 24.69 -9.50
N ALA A 129 -4.31 23.85 -9.48
CA ALA A 129 -2.97 24.22 -9.88
C ALA A 129 -2.34 23.12 -10.72
N THR A 130 -1.61 23.52 -11.77
CA THR A 130 -0.68 22.65 -12.47
C THR A 130 0.68 22.74 -11.80
N LEU A 131 1.34 21.60 -11.64
CA LEU A 131 2.65 21.54 -11.00
C LEU A 131 3.75 21.61 -12.06
N HIS A 132 4.84 22.29 -11.71
CA HIS A 132 6.02 22.42 -12.55
C HIS A 132 7.28 22.17 -11.73
N TYR A 133 8.27 21.55 -12.36
CA TYR A 133 9.60 21.39 -11.81
C TYR A 133 10.61 21.66 -12.93
N ASP A 134 11.52 22.59 -12.69
CA ASP A 134 12.58 22.96 -13.63
C ASP A 134 12.04 23.31 -15.05
N GLY A 135 10.98 24.14 -15.08
CA GLY A 135 10.31 24.54 -16.33
C GLY A 135 9.43 23.47 -16.99
N ARG A 136 9.48 22.22 -16.53
CA ARG A 136 8.68 21.11 -17.08
C ARG A 136 7.37 20.93 -16.34
N LEU A 137 6.31 20.62 -17.09
CA LEU A 137 5.01 20.22 -16.54
C LEU A 137 5.12 18.86 -15.83
N ILE A 138 4.54 18.77 -14.64
CA ILE A 138 4.46 17.55 -13.84
C ILE A 138 3.09 16.92 -14.00
N TYR A 139 3.07 15.59 -14.08
CA TYR A 139 1.85 14.81 -14.18
C TYR A 139 1.60 14.03 -12.88
N PRO A 140 0.92 14.64 -11.89
CA PRO A 140 0.77 14.05 -10.58
C PRO A 140 0.03 12.71 -10.62
N ASP A 141 0.52 11.76 -9.82
CA ASP A 141 -0.03 10.41 -9.68
C ASP A 141 -0.30 10.06 -8.21
N ARG A 142 0.75 9.93 -7.40
CA ARG A 142 0.67 9.67 -5.96
C ARG A 142 0.97 10.91 -5.15
N LEU A 143 0.30 11.07 -4.01
CA LEU A 143 0.36 12.25 -3.17
C LEU A 143 0.51 11.87 -1.68
N GLU A 144 1.51 12.44 -1.02
CA GLU A 144 1.65 12.40 0.44
C GLU A 144 1.80 13.83 0.98
N TYR A 145 1.35 14.07 2.22
CA TYR A 145 1.55 15.34 2.91
C TYR A 145 2.17 15.10 4.29
N VAL A 146 3.46 15.41 4.42
CA VAL A 146 4.24 15.15 5.63
C VAL A 146 5.14 16.35 5.93
N GLY A 147 5.18 16.76 7.19
CA GLY A 147 6.08 17.84 7.64
C GLY A 147 5.83 19.20 6.97
N GLY A 148 4.59 19.46 6.52
CA GLY A 148 4.25 20.70 5.83
C GLY A 148 4.55 20.73 4.33
N LEU A 149 5.06 19.63 3.77
CA LEU A 149 5.37 19.48 2.35
C LEU A 149 4.43 18.47 1.70
N PHE A 150 4.03 18.77 0.46
CA PHE A 150 3.47 17.77 -0.44
C PHE A 150 4.62 16.99 -1.06
N TYR A 151 4.43 15.69 -1.28
CA TYR A 151 5.30 14.85 -2.09
C TYR A 151 4.45 14.30 -3.21
N VAL A 152 4.90 14.47 -4.45
CA VAL A 152 4.11 14.18 -5.64
C VAL A 152 4.93 13.30 -6.55
N LEU A 153 4.42 12.11 -6.87
CA LEU A 153 4.97 11.25 -7.91
C LEU A 153 4.54 11.80 -9.27
N ASP A 154 5.50 12.03 -10.16
CA ASP A 154 5.26 12.37 -11.56
C ASP A 154 5.17 11.09 -12.39
N LYS A 155 4.00 10.76 -12.94
CA LYS A 155 3.82 9.52 -13.72
C LYS A 155 4.65 9.47 -15.00
N VAL A 156 5.12 10.62 -15.51
CA VAL A 156 5.87 10.68 -16.76
C VAL A 156 7.32 10.26 -16.55
N THR A 157 7.99 10.80 -15.53
CA THR A 157 9.39 10.46 -15.24
C THR A 157 9.55 9.38 -14.19
N GLY A 158 8.52 9.16 -13.37
CA GLY A 158 8.57 8.34 -12.16
C GLY A 158 9.37 8.97 -11.03
N ASP A 159 9.71 10.27 -11.12
CA ASP A 159 10.34 10.99 -10.03
C ASP A 159 9.32 11.42 -8.99
N ILE A 160 9.78 11.59 -7.76
CA ILE A 160 8.98 12.21 -6.70
C ILE A 160 9.53 13.61 -6.46
N ILE A 161 8.65 14.59 -6.38
CA ILE A 161 9.02 15.99 -6.13
C ILE A 161 8.27 16.46 -4.89
N SER A 162 8.99 17.05 -3.95
CA SER A 162 8.38 17.73 -2.81
C SER A 162 8.09 19.18 -3.11
N TYR A 163 6.95 19.67 -2.62
CA TYR A 163 6.47 21.03 -2.77
C TYR A 163 6.09 21.62 -1.43
N THR A 164 6.35 22.91 -1.27
CA THR A 164 5.76 23.68 -0.18
C THR A 164 4.24 23.78 -0.35
N LYS A 165 3.53 24.23 0.69
CA LYS A 165 2.08 24.50 0.60
C LYS A 165 1.72 25.55 -0.47
N ALA A 166 2.64 26.45 -0.79
CA ALA A 166 2.50 27.42 -1.89
C ALA A 166 2.88 26.82 -3.27
N LEU A 167 3.02 25.50 -3.36
CA LEU A 167 3.37 24.74 -4.57
C LEU A 167 4.71 25.13 -5.21
N LYS A 168 5.65 25.65 -4.40
CA LYS A 168 7.05 25.84 -4.82
C LYS A 168 7.83 24.52 -4.64
N PRO A 169 8.52 24.01 -5.66
CA PRO A 169 9.30 22.77 -5.56
C PRO A 169 10.47 22.93 -4.58
N ARG A 170 10.89 21.83 -3.96
CA ARG A 170 11.95 21.79 -2.94
C ARG A 170 13.00 20.74 -3.23
N GLN A 171 12.60 19.46 -3.28
CA GLN A 171 13.51 18.33 -3.44
C GLN A 171 12.97 17.37 -4.48
N ARG A 172 13.85 16.84 -5.33
CA ARG A 172 13.56 15.75 -6.28
C ARG A 172 14.20 14.46 -5.79
N TYR A 173 13.48 13.36 -5.94
CA TYR A 173 13.91 12.00 -5.68
C TYR A 173 13.78 11.23 -6.99
N SER A 174 14.90 10.81 -7.55
CA SER A 174 14.96 10.13 -8.85
C SER A 174 15.78 8.85 -8.74
N CYS A 175 15.67 8.01 -9.76
CA CYS A 175 16.49 6.83 -9.92
C CYS A 175 17.06 6.79 -11.33
N ASP A 176 18.34 7.16 -11.45
CA ASP A 176 19.01 7.27 -12.75
C ASP A 176 19.21 5.91 -13.44
N LYS A 177 19.19 4.83 -12.65
CA LYS A 177 19.29 3.46 -13.16
C LYS A 177 17.93 2.88 -13.57
N CYS A 178 16.82 3.49 -13.15
CA CYS A 178 15.47 2.98 -13.37
C CYS A 178 15.01 3.30 -14.79
N SER A 179 14.42 2.31 -15.49
CA SER A 179 13.99 2.50 -16.88
C SER A 179 12.71 3.32 -17.02
N ARG A 180 11.88 3.39 -15.97
CA ARG A 180 10.60 4.13 -15.94
C ARG A 180 10.35 4.89 -14.63
N GLY A 181 11.39 5.05 -13.80
CA GLY A 181 11.28 5.61 -12.46
C GLY A 181 10.34 4.82 -11.53
N PHE A 182 9.81 5.49 -10.51
CA PHE A 182 8.97 4.90 -9.47
C PHE A 182 7.49 4.84 -9.88
N VAL A 183 6.75 3.88 -9.29
CA VAL A 183 5.30 3.71 -9.51
C VAL A 183 4.46 3.97 -8.26
N ASP A 184 5.07 3.94 -7.09
CA ASP A 184 4.44 4.27 -5.81
C ASP A 184 5.52 4.72 -4.81
N PHE A 185 5.12 5.42 -3.77
CA PHE A 185 6.00 5.73 -2.65
C PHE A 185 5.25 5.94 -1.34
N ARG A 186 5.90 5.69 -0.21
CA ARG A 186 5.37 6.03 1.12
C ARG A 186 6.43 6.71 1.96
N ILE A 187 5.99 7.62 2.82
CA ILE A 187 6.86 8.23 3.83
C ILE A 187 6.57 7.55 5.16
N TYR A 188 7.60 6.96 5.77
CA TYR A 188 7.51 6.34 7.08
C TYR A 188 8.67 6.83 7.95
N GLY A 189 8.34 7.53 9.04
CA GLY A 189 9.34 8.24 9.83
C GLY A 189 10.00 9.35 9.01
N GLN A 190 11.33 9.32 8.91
CA GLN A 190 12.15 10.27 8.14
C GLN A 190 12.64 9.69 6.80
N THR A 191 12.00 8.61 6.33
CA THR A 191 12.41 7.88 5.14
C THR A 191 11.29 7.87 4.11
N LEU A 192 11.63 8.22 2.88
CA LEU A 192 10.81 8.02 1.70
C LEU A 192 11.17 6.67 1.07
N TRP A 193 10.19 5.79 0.94
CA TRP A 193 10.29 4.48 0.33
C TRP A 193 9.62 4.51 -1.04
N ALA A 194 10.38 4.32 -2.12
CA ALA A 194 9.90 4.41 -3.48
C ALA A 194 10.00 3.06 -4.20
N LEU A 195 8.93 2.66 -4.89
CA LEU A 195 8.82 1.38 -5.58
C LEU A 195 9.19 1.51 -7.06
N ASP A 196 10.24 0.83 -7.51
CA ASP A 196 10.45 0.54 -8.93
C ASP A 196 9.87 -0.83 -9.26
N ARG A 197 8.84 -0.83 -10.12
CA ARG A 197 8.19 -2.04 -10.62
C ARG A 197 9.04 -2.85 -11.58
N GLN A 198 9.79 -2.19 -12.47
CA GLN A 198 10.54 -2.88 -13.53
C GLN A 198 11.74 -3.63 -12.96
N GLN A 199 12.47 -2.98 -12.06
CA GLN A 199 13.60 -3.61 -11.36
C GLN A 199 13.18 -4.42 -10.14
N LYS A 200 11.88 -4.39 -9.77
CA LYS A 200 11.34 -5.03 -8.56
C LYS A 200 12.21 -4.67 -7.35
N THR A 201 12.41 -3.38 -7.14
CA THR A 201 13.32 -2.85 -6.12
C THR A 201 12.64 -1.70 -5.40
N VAL A 202 12.79 -1.67 -4.07
CA VAL A 202 12.39 -0.52 -3.26
C VAL A 202 13.63 0.30 -2.92
N TYR A 203 13.56 1.59 -3.18
CA TYR A 203 14.59 2.58 -2.89
C TYR A 203 14.20 3.36 -1.64
N ARG A 204 15.16 3.62 -0.75
CA ARG A 204 14.97 4.41 0.45
C ARG A 204 15.78 5.69 0.34
N PHE A 205 15.13 6.81 0.56
CA PHE A 205 15.76 8.11 0.65
C PHE A 205 15.51 8.71 2.03
N ASP A 206 16.47 9.46 2.56
CA ASP A 206 16.12 10.45 3.57
C ASP A 206 15.28 11.57 2.94
N LEU A 207 14.62 12.41 3.75
CA LEU A 207 13.82 13.53 3.24
C LEU A 207 14.67 14.70 2.70
N GLY A 208 16.00 14.60 2.76
CA GLY A 208 16.94 15.50 2.09
C GLY A 208 17.25 15.08 0.65
N GLY A 209 16.83 13.88 0.24
CA GLY A 209 17.06 13.33 -1.11
C GLY A 209 18.28 12.42 -1.21
N ALA A 210 19.02 12.16 -0.13
CA ALA A 210 20.11 11.21 -0.17
C ALA A 210 19.58 9.78 -0.16
N LEU A 211 20.12 8.93 -1.02
CA LEU A 211 19.77 7.51 -1.07
C LEU A 211 20.38 6.78 0.14
N ASP A 212 19.53 6.24 0.99
CA ASP A 212 19.87 5.48 2.20
C ASP A 212 20.01 3.96 1.92
N GLY A 213 19.41 3.45 0.85
CA GLY A 213 19.62 2.06 0.44
C GLY A 213 18.54 1.51 -0.47
N THR A 214 18.67 0.22 -0.79
CA THR A 214 17.73 -0.49 -1.67
C THR A 214 17.39 -1.88 -1.13
N ILE A 215 16.22 -2.37 -1.50
CA ILE A 215 15.75 -3.73 -1.21
C ILE A 215 15.31 -4.38 -2.52
N SER A 216 15.99 -5.45 -2.93
CA SER A 216 15.55 -6.25 -4.06
C SER A 216 14.40 -7.16 -3.63
N LEU A 217 13.30 -7.12 -4.38
CA LEU A 217 12.11 -7.94 -4.14
C LEU A 217 12.22 -9.33 -4.77
N GLY A 218 13.26 -9.59 -5.57
CA GLY A 218 13.51 -10.87 -6.23
C GLY A 218 12.33 -11.35 -7.08
N ASN A 219 12.19 -12.67 -7.17
CA ASN A 219 11.15 -13.34 -7.97
C ASN A 219 9.84 -13.57 -7.21
N PHE A 220 9.69 -13.03 -6.00
CA PHE A 220 8.47 -13.18 -5.20
C PHE A 220 7.32 -12.32 -5.72
N VAL A 221 7.63 -11.24 -6.43
CA VAL A 221 6.67 -10.36 -7.10
C VAL A 221 6.83 -10.43 -8.62
N SER A 222 5.71 -10.26 -9.33
CA SER A 222 5.57 -10.21 -10.78
C SER A 222 5.28 -8.79 -11.26
N PHE A 223 4.28 -8.11 -10.66
CA PHE A 223 3.85 -6.77 -11.03
C PHE A 223 3.49 -5.96 -9.76
N PRO A 224 4.51 -5.54 -8.98
CA PRO A 224 4.27 -4.77 -7.78
C PRO A 224 3.77 -3.36 -8.16
N VAL A 225 2.71 -2.90 -7.48
CA VAL A 225 2.06 -1.60 -7.77
C VAL A 225 1.97 -0.66 -6.59
N SER A 226 2.10 -1.18 -5.37
CA SER A 226 2.06 -0.36 -4.17
C SER A 226 2.89 -0.98 -3.06
N LEU A 227 3.43 -0.13 -2.18
CA LEU A 227 4.14 -0.55 -0.98
C LEU A 227 3.53 0.07 0.28
N ALA A 228 3.71 -0.61 1.41
CA ALA A 228 3.47 -0.06 2.73
C ALA A 228 4.53 -0.55 3.72
N VAL A 229 4.95 0.33 4.63
CA VAL A 229 5.82 -0.02 5.74
C VAL A 229 4.95 -0.15 6.98
N GLY A 230 4.94 -1.34 7.58
CA GLY A 230 4.15 -1.63 8.78
C GLY A 230 4.78 -1.06 10.04
N PRO A 231 4.03 -0.96 11.15
CA PRO A 231 4.53 -0.43 12.43
C PRO A 231 5.75 -1.19 12.97
N SER A 232 5.85 -2.49 12.66
CA SER A 232 7.01 -3.33 13.01
C SER A 232 8.20 -3.15 12.07
N GLY A 233 8.16 -2.21 11.12
CA GLY A 233 9.19 -1.97 10.10
C GLY A 233 9.24 -3.01 8.97
N TYR A 234 8.27 -3.90 8.90
CA TYR A 234 8.15 -4.87 7.80
C TYR A 234 7.63 -4.17 6.55
N LEU A 235 8.12 -4.60 5.40
CA LEU A 235 7.72 -4.07 4.10
C LEU A 235 6.66 -5.00 3.48
N TYR A 236 5.58 -4.39 3.02
CA TYR A 236 4.45 -5.05 2.36
C TYR A 236 4.42 -4.55 0.93
N ILE A 237 4.40 -5.47 -0.03
CA ILE A 237 4.34 -5.16 -1.46
C ILE A 237 3.08 -5.78 -2.03
N LEU A 238 2.19 -4.94 -2.54
CA LEU A 238 1.01 -5.37 -3.26
C LEU A 238 1.38 -5.73 -4.69
N ASP A 239 1.11 -6.97 -5.08
CA ASP A 239 1.25 -7.43 -6.45
C ASP A 239 -0.10 -7.53 -7.14
N ARG A 240 -0.24 -6.75 -8.21
CA ARG A 240 -1.51 -6.63 -8.91
C ARG A 240 -1.81 -7.82 -9.84
N HIS A 241 -0.77 -8.47 -10.37
CA HIS A 241 -0.94 -9.64 -11.24
C HIS A 241 -1.13 -10.92 -10.43
N LYS A 242 -0.52 -11.02 -9.26
CA LYS A 242 -0.69 -12.16 -8.36
C LYS A 242 -1.92 -11.99 -7.44
N ARG A 243 -2.41 -10.76 -7.26
CA ARG A 243 -3.52 -10.40 -6.36
C ARG A 243 -3.22 -10.85 -4.93
N ASP A 244 -1.96 -10.68 -4.54
CA ASP A 244 -1.42 -11.06 -3.24
C ASP A 244 -0.54 -9.93 -2.68
N ILE A 245 -0.15 -10.08 -1.42
CA ILE A 245 0.80 -9.19 -0.76
C ILE A 245 2.01 -9.99 -0.34
N ALA A 246 3.19 -9.62 -0.84
CA ALA A 246 4.48 -10.16 -0.42
C ALA A 246 5.02 -9.37 0.77
N VAL A 247 5.50 -10.07 1.80
CA VAL A 247 5.99 -9.47 3.05
C VAL A 247 7.48 -9.73 3.22
N TYR A 248 8.22 -8.68 3.54
CA TYR A 248 9.66 -8.69 3.78
C TYR A 248 9.94 -8.13 5.19
N ASP A 249 10.97 -8.64 5.85
CA ASP A 249 11.44 -8.03 7.10
C ASP A 249 12.22 -6.72 6.87
N LYS A 250 12.67 -6.11 7.97
CA LYS A 250 13.45 -4.87 7.97
C LYS A 250 14.77 -4.97 7.19
N SER A 251 15.30 -6.18 7.04
CA SER A 251 16.54 -6.46 6.31
C SER A 251 16.28 -6.76 4.83
N GLY A 252 15.03 -6.68 4.37
CA GLY A 252 14.65 -6.97 2.99
C GLY A 252 14.54 -8.46 2.68
N ILE A 253 14.51 -9.34 3.69
CA ILE A 253 14.38 -10.78 3.47
C ILE A 253 12.90 -11.13 3.37
N PHE A 254 12.51 -11.77 2.27
CA PHE A 254 11.16 -12.29 2.06
C PHE A 254 10.76 -13.26 3.17
N LYS A 255 9.50 -13.16 3.62
CA LYS A 255 8.93 -14.02 4.67
C LYS A 255 7.80 -14.88 4.16
N TYR A 256 6.76 -14.27 3.60
CA TYR A 256 5.58 -14.97 3.15
C TYR A 256 4.76 -14.08 2.19
N HIS A 257 3.79 -14.69 1.53
CA HIS A 257 2.72 -14.00 0.82
C HIS A 257 1.37 -14.35 1.45
N PHE A 258 0.36 -13.51 1.23
CA PHE A 258 -1.01 -13.77 1.63
C PHE A 258 -2.00 -13.04 0.73
N LEU A 259 -3.29 -13.40 0.86
CA LEU A 259 -4.36 -13.09 -0.08
C LEU A 259 -4.23 -13.86 -1.39
N ARG A 260 -5.28 -13.80 -2.21
CA ARG A 260 -5.37 -14.49 -3.49
C ARG A 260 -6.39 -13.79 -4.38
N HIS A 261 -6.37 -14.14 -5.66
CA HIS A 261 -7.41 -13.74 -6.59
C HIS A 261 -8.80 -14.24 -6.15
N GLY A 262 -9.80 -13.38 -6.28
CA GLY A 262 -11.21 -13.71 -6.14
C GLY A 262 -12.07 -12.49 -5.87
N PHE A 263 -13.36 -12.72 -5.66
CA PHE A 263 -14.38 -11.69 -5.49
C PHE A 263 -15.00 -11.72 -4.07
N SER A 264 -14.71 -12.78 -3.31
CA SER A 264 -15.22 -12.97 -1.96
C SER A 264 -14.48 -12.10 -0.94
N ARG A 265 -15.00 -12.00 0.28
CA ARG A 265 -14.33 -11.30 1.38
C ARG A 265 -12.90 -11.82 1.57
N GLY A 266 -11.93 -10.92 1.60
CA GLY A 266 -10.52 -11.26 1.80
C GLY A 266 -9.82 -11.83 0.55
N GLU A 267 -10.46 -11.77 -0.61
CA GLU A 267 -9.88 -12.04 -1.91
C GLU A 267 -9.76 -10.73 -2.70
N LEU A 268 -8.88 -10.68 -3.69
CA LEU A 268 -8.58 -9.43 -4.42
C LEU A 268 -8.80 -9.59 -5.93
N ASP A 269 -9.27 -8.51 -6.55
CA ASP A 269 -9.33 -8.35 -7.99
C ASP A 269 -8.86 -6.96 -8.43
N TYR A 270 -7.82 -6.94 -9.27
CA TYR A 270 -7.22 -5.71 -9.77
C TYR A 270 -6.76 -4.72 -8.66
N PRO A 271 -6.16 -5.14 -7.53
CA PRO A 271 -5.86 -4.24 -6.41
C PRO A 271 -4.77 -3.23 -6.78
N ILE A 272 -4.82 -2.00 -6.25
CA ILE A 272 -3.92 -0.91 -6.69
C ILE A 272 -3.23 -0.10 -5.60
N GLU A 273 -3.68 -0.15 -4.36
CA GLU A 273 -3.04 0.56 -3.25
C GLU A 273 -3.10 -0.27 -1.97
N ILE A 274 -2.04 -0.19 -1.16
CA ILE A 274 -2.02 -0.66 0.23
C ILE A 274 -1.57 0.43 1.19
N ARG A 275 -2.16 0.46 2.39
CA ARG A 275 -1.79 1.40 3.46
C ARG A 275 -2.08 0.81 4.83
N PHE A 276 -1.25 1.14 5.81
CA PHE A 276 -1.56 0.88 7.22
C PHE A 276 -2.39 2.01 7.80
N ASP A 277 -3.45 1.65 8.52
CA ASP A 277 -4.16 2.56 9.38
C ASP A 277 -3.47 2.69 10.75
N PRO A 278 -3.70 3.78 11.49
CA PRO A 278 -3.07 4.01 12.79
C PRO A 278 -3.62 3.09 13.90
N TRP A 279 -4.60 2.25 13.58
CA TRP A 279 -5.23 1.28 14.48
C TRP A 279 -4.74 -0.15 14.25
N GLY A 280 -3.70 -0.33 13.41
CA GLY A 280 -3.10 -1.63 13.12
C GLY A 280 -3.78 -2.42 12.00
N GLY A 281 -4.74 -1.82 11.29
CA GLY A 281 -5.34 -2.38 10.10
C GLY A 281 -4.45 -2.21 8.87
N LEU A 282 -4.40 -3.23 8.03
CA LEU A 282 -3.87 -3.15 6.67
C LEU A 282 -5.04 -2.99 5.70
N CYS A 283 -5.09 -1.85 5.03
CA CYS A 283 -6.12 -1.54 4.05
C CYS A 283 -5.61 -1.80 2.63
N VAL A 284 -6.46 -2.37 1.78
CA VAL A 284 -6.17 -2.67 0.38
C VAL A 284 -7.28 -2.07 -0.50
N VAL A 285 -6.92 -1.15 -1.39
CA VAL A 285 -7.85 -0.63 -2.40
C VAL A 285 -7.97 -1.66 -3.51
N ASP A 286 -9.13 -2.31 -3.55
CA ASP A 286 -9.45 -3.46 -4.39
C ASP A 286 -10.35 -2.98 -5.55
N GLU A 287 -9.71 -2.36 -6.55
CA GLU A 287 -10.37 -1.61 -7.62
C GLU A 287 -11.42 -2.44 -8.38
N GLY A 288 -11.06 -3.66 -8.78
CA GLY A 288 -11.92 -4.55 -9.56
C GLY A 288 -13.16 -4.99 -8.79
N ASN A 289 -13.03 -5.18 -7.48
CA ASN A 289 -14.15 -5.49 -6.59
C ASN A 289 -14.87 -4.24 -6.05
N SER A 290 -14.48 -3.04 -6.48
CA SER A 290 -15.13 -1.77 -6.10
C SER A 290 -15.25 -1.58 -4.58
N ARG A 291 -14.19 -1.92 -3.84
CA ARG A 291 -14.16 -1.85 -2.37
C ARG A 291 -12.76 -1.51 -1.85
N VAL A 292 -12.70 -1.22 -0.56
CA VAL A 292 -11.44 -1.25 0.19
C VAL A 292 -11.55 -2.33 1.25
N GLU A 293 -10.66 -3.33 1.20
CA GLU A 293 -10.59 -4.40 2.18
C GLU A 293 -9.71 -4.01 3.36
N VAL A 294 -10.11 -4.37 4.59
CA VAL A 294 -9.34 -4.12 5.80
C VAL A 294 -9.03 -5.43 6.51
N PHE A 295 -7.75 -5.64 6.81
CA PHE A 295 -7.24 -6.83 7.49
C PHE A 295 -6.60 -6.45 8.82
N ARG A 296 -6.69 -7.34 9.81
CA ARG A 296 -6.08 -7.17 11.14
C ARG A 296 -5.30 -8.41 11.54
N ARG A 297 -4.40 -8.23 12.50
CA ARG A 297 -3.70 -9.33 13.16
C ARG A 297 -4.43 -9.80 14.41
#